data_AF-S8E2U7-F1
#
_entry.id   AF-S8E2U7-F1
#
_cell.length_a   1.000
_cell.length_b   1.000
_cell.length_c   1.000
_cell.angle_alpha   90.00
_cell.angle_beta   90.00
_cell.angle_gamma   90.00
#
_symmetry.space_group_name_H-M   'P 1'
#
loop_
_entity.id
_entity.type
_entity.pdbx_description
1 polymer ?
#
loop_
_entity_poly.entity_id
_entity_poly.type
_entity_poly.pdbx_seq_one_letter_code
_entity_poly.pdbx_strand_id
1 'polypeptide(L)'
;LHGCGNDAEDFIRLLVDDLGVPQGHIMALFNEGATRSSIINSFKDHLWWNPDIKRGDALLLYYSGHGASAAAPEGWAAERKQIEILCPHDYDPKRDVHGIPDYTLDALIQTLKDYKGDNIIAILDCCHS
;
A
#
# COMPACT_ATOMS: atom_id res chain seq x y z
N LEU A 1 5.00 12.50 -9.94
CA LEU A 1 3.75 12.52 -10.76
C LEU A 1 2.87 13.65 -10.25
N HIS A 2 2.22 14.42 -11.12
CA HIS A 2 1.39 15.56 -10.68
C HIS A 2 -0.07 15.18 -10.34
N GLY A 3 -0.53 13.99 -10.76
CA GLY A 3 -1.92 13.52 -10.54
C GLY A 3 -2.14 12.73 -9.26
N CYS A 4 -1.17 11.92 -8.83
CA CYS A 4 -1.37 10.92 -7.77
C CYS A 4 -1.86 11.48 -6.42
N GLY A 5 -1.41 12.69 -6.06
CA GLY A 5 -1.92 13.36 -4.86
C GLY A 5 -3.41 13.71 -4.99
N ASN A 6 -3.82 14.24 -6.15
CA ASN A 6 -5.21 14.54 -6.43
C ASN A 6 -6.06 13.26 -6.47
N ASP A 7 -5.55 12.18 -7.07
CA ASP A 7 -6.28 10.91 -7.14
C ASP A 7 -6.55 10.36 -5.72
N ALA A 8 -5.56 10.44 -4.82
CA ALA A 8 -5.74 10.06 -3.42
C ALA A 8 -6.69 10.98 -2.66
N GLU A 9 -6.68 12.29 -2.91
CA GLU A 9 -7.64 13.23 -2.33
C GLU A 9 -9.08 12.95 -2.79
N ASP A 10 -9.27 12.69 -4.09
CA ASP A 10 -10.57 12.37 -4.65
C ASP A 10 -11.09 11.01 -4.15
N PHE A 11 -10.19 10.04 -3.96
CA PHE A 11 -10.56 8.76 -3.35
C PHE A 11 -10.98 8.91 -1.89
N ILE A 12 -10.32 9.79 -1.11
CA ILE A 12 -10.76 10.12 0.25
C ILE A 12 -12.15 10.76 0.25
N ARG A 13 -12.40 11.71 -0.67
CA ARG A 13 -13.73 12.33 -0.82
C ARG A 13 -14.80 11.28 -1.13
N LEU A 14 -14.55 10.39 -2.08
CA LEU A 14 -15.44 9.27 -2.39
C LEU A 14 -15.76 8.44 -1.13
N LEU A 15 -14.75 8.09 -0.33
CA LEU A 15 -14.95 7.30 0.88
C LEU A 15 -15.78 8.03 1.94
N VAL A 16 -15.50 9.31 2.17
CA VAL A 16 -16.14 10.09 3.23
C VAL A 16 -17.53 10.57 2.79
N ASP A 17 -17.62 11.23 1.64
CA ASP A 17 -18.80 11.97 1.20
C ASP A 17 -19.85 11.03 0.62
N ASP A 18 -19.45 10.04 -0.19
CA ASP A 18 -20.38 9.15 -0.89
C ASP A 18 -20.61 7.82 -0.15
N LEU A 19 -19.57 7.26 0.49
CA LEU A 19 -19.67 5.98 1.20
C LEU A 19 -19.81 6.12 2.71
N GLY A 20 -19.71 7.33 3.26
CA GLY A 20 -19.94 7.60 4.68
C GLY A 20 -18.88 7.00 5.62
N VAL A 21 -17.67 6.73 5.14
CA VAL A 21 -16.57 6.22 5.97
C VAL A 21 -16.13 7.32 6.94
N PRO A 22 -16.13 7.06 8.27
CA PRO A 22 -15.66 8.06 9.23
C PRO A 22 -14.21 8.46 8.95
N GLN A 23 -13.93 9.76 8.95
CA GLN A 23 -12.59 10.28 8.67
C GLN A 23 -11.52 9.69 9.59
N GLY A 24 -11.86 9.40 10.86
CA GLY A 24 -10.96 8.76 11.81
C GLY A 24 -10.57 7.31 11.46
N HIS A 25 -11.28 6.67 10.52
CA HIS A 25 -10.94 5.32 10.03
C HIS A 25 -9.98 5.36 8.83
N ILE A 26 -9.67 6.54 8.30
CA ILE A 26 -8.82 6.72 7.12
C ILE A 26 -7.42 7.16 7.55
N MET A 27 -6.41 6.39 7.16
CA MET A 27 -5.00 6.79 7.22
C MET A 27 -4.54 7.12 5.80
N ALA A 28 -4.08 8.35 5.58
CA ALA A 28 -3.61 8.81 4.26
C ALA A 28 -2.16 9.27 4.36
N LEU A 29 -1.33 8.80 3.43
CA LEU A 29 0.07 9.18 3.29
C LEU A 29 0.28 9.85 1.94
N PHE A 30 0.84 11.05 1.95
CA PHE A 30 1.09 11.84 0.74
C PHE A 30 2.56 12.21 0.63
N ASN A 31 3.10 12.24 -0.60
CA ASN A 31 4.42 12.76 -0.94
C ASN A 31 5.50 12.37 0.08
N GLU A 32 6.17 13.34 0.71
CA GLU A 32 7.25 13.12 1.69
C GLU A 32 6.82 12.28 2.90
N GLY A 33 5.53 12.20 3.19
CA GLY A 33 4.96 11.30 4.21
C GLY A 33 4.77 9.85 3.74
N ALA A 34 4.66 9.62 2.42
CA ALA A 34 4.52 8.30 1.80
C ALA A 34 5.89 7.60 1.60
N THR A 35 6.66 7.54 2.68
CA THR A 35 7.94 6.81 2.71
C THR A 35 7.73 5.31 2.79
N ARG A 36 8.75 4.52 2.44
CA ARG A 36 8.73 3.06 2.55
C ARG A 36 8.37 2.61 3.96
N SER A 37 8.97 3.24 4.96
CA SER A 37 8.74 2.89 6.36
C SER A 37 7.34 3.31 6.82
N SER A 38 6.86 4.50 6.42
CA SER A 38 5.50 4.95 6.72
C SER A 38 4.45 3.98 6.18
N ILE A 39 4.58 3.56 4.91
CA ILE A 39 3.63 2.64 4.28
C ILE A 39 3.63 1.28 4.99
N ILE A 40 4.79 0.70 5.28
CA ILE A 40 4.85 -0.60 5.97
C ILE A 40 4.33 -0.50 7.41
N ASN A 41 4.65 0.59 8.11
CA ASN A 41 4.19 0.79 9.49
C ASN A 41 2.69 1.07 9.55
N SER A 42 2.07 1.69 8.55
CA SER A 42 0.62 1.89 8.55
C SER A 42 -0.16 0.57 8.50
N PHE A 43 0.36 -0.49 7.85
CA PHE A 43 -0.23 -1.82 7.96
C PHE A 43 -0.25 -2.32 9.41
N LYS A 44 0.85 -2.14 10.14
CA LYS A 44 0.97 -2.57 11.55
C LYS A 44 0.06 -1.74 12.45
N ASP A 45 0.26 -0.43 12.42
CA ASP A 45 -0.24 0.48 13.45
C ASP A 45 -1.71 0.86 13.19
N HIS A 46 -2.11 1.02 11.92
CA HIS A 46 -3.47 1.41 11.55
C HIS A 46 -4.40 0.23 11.26
N LEU A 47 -3.86 -0.91 10.80
CA LEU A 47 -4.68 -2.05 10.39
C LEU A 47 -4.55 -3.26 11.32
N TRP A 48 -3.37 -3.86 11.47
CA TRP A 48 -3.20 -5.11 12.24
C TRP A 48 -3.56 -4.93 13.72
N TRP A 49 -3.00 -3.91 14.36
CA TRP A 49 -3.14 -3.68 15.80
C TRP A 49 -4.27 -2.75 16.19
N ASN A 50 -5.05 -2.29 15.22
CA ASN A 50 -6.19 -1.42 15.48
C ASN A 50 -7.34 -2.25 16.11
N PRO A 51 -7.72 -2.02 17.37
CA PRO A 51 -8.76 -2.79 18.04
C PRO A 51 -10.17 -2.49 17.53
N ASP A 52 -10.37 -1.35 16.84
CA ASP A 52 -11.67 -0.94 16.32
C ASP A 52 -12.04 -1.71 15.05
N ILE A 53 -11.05 -2.29 14.36
CA ILE A 53 -11.26 -3.16 13.20
C ILE A 53 -11.55 -4.59 13.67
N LYS A 54 -12.78 -5.03 13.43
CA LYS A 54 -13.24 -6.39 13.73
C LYS A 54 -12.97 -7.33 12.57
N ARG A 55 -12.92 -8.62 12.88
CA ARG A 55 -12.79 -9.64 11.84
C ARG A 55 -14.01 -9.62 10.92
N GLY A 56 -13.78 -9.47 9.62
CA GLY A 56 -14.81 -9.40 8.57
C GLY A 56 -15.18 -7.98 8.14
N ASP A 57 -14.72 -6.95 8.85
CA ASP A 57 -14.89 -5.56 8.42
C ASP A 57 -14.22 -5.33 7.05
N ALA A 58 -14.78 -4.41 6.26
CA ALA A 58 -14.24 -4.07 4.96
C ALA A 58 -12.95 -3.26 5.12
N LEU A 59 -11.89 -3.74 4.49
CA LEU A 59 -10.57 -3.11 4.48
C LEU A 59 -10.22 -2.70 3.07
N LEU A 60 -9.77 -1.46 2.92
CA LEU A 60 -9.47 -0.87 1.63
C LEU A 60 -8.05 -0.30 1.63
N LEU A 61 -7.27 -0.71 0.64
CA LEU A 61 -5.94 -0.22 0.36
C LEU A 61 -5.99 0.49 -0.99
N TYR A 62 -5.62 1.77 -1.01
CA TYR A 62 -5.51 2.54 -2.24
C TYR A 62 -4.09 3.08 -2.36
N TYR A 63 -3.48 2.90 -3.52
CA TYR A 63 -2.18 3.46 -3.87
C TYR A 63 -2.25 4.08 -5.25
N SER A 64 -1.80 5.33 -5.38
CA SER A 64 -1.53 5.98 -6.67
C SER A 64 -0.10 6.47 -6.69
N GLY A 65 0.68 6.07 -7.70
CA GLY A 65 2.11 6.37 -7.73
C GLY A 65 2.89 5.65 -8.82
N HIS A 66 4.22 5.60 -8.63
CA HIS A 66 5.09 4.85 -9.52
C HIS A 66 5.14 3.39 -9.08
N GLY A 67 4.98 2.48 -10.04
CA GLY A 67 5.52 1.14 -9.94
C GLY A 67 6.66 0.96 -10.94
N ALA A 68 7.51 -0.02 -10.68
CA ALA A 68 8.67 -0.34 -11.50
C ALA A 68 9.03 -1.82 -11.39
N SER A 69 9.78 -2.33 -12.36
CA SER A 69 10.36 -3.66 -12.27
C SER A 69 11.80 -3.58 -11.72
N ALA A 70 12.13 -4.46 -10.78
CA ALA A 70 13.46 -4.59 -10.19
C ALA A 70 14.01 -6.01 -10.39
N ALA A 71 15.33 -6.17 -10.31
CA ALA A 71 15.94 -7.50 -10.31
C ALA A 71 15.48 -8.27 -9.07
N ALA A 72 15.02 -9.50 -9.27
CA ALA A 72 14.65 -10.38 -8.18
C ALA A 72 15.89 -10.74 -7.35
N PRO A 73 15.79 -10.72 -6.01
CA PRO A 73 16.84 -11.26 -5.15
C PRO A 73 17.16 -12.73 -5.50
N GLU A 74 18.40 -13.14 -5.22
CA GLU A 74 18.81 -14.52 -5.46
C GLU A 74 17.90 -15.49 -4.67
N GLY A 75 17.43 -16.54 -5.34
CA GLY A 75 16.54 -17.56 -4.77
C GLY A 75 15.05 -17.23 -4.83
N TRP A 76 14.65 -16.04 -5.29
CA TRP A 76 13.24 -15.71 -5.49
C TRP A 76 12.71 -16.34 -6.77
N ALA A 77 11.51 -16.91 -6.70
CA ALA A 77 10.82 -17.53 -7.83
C ALA A 77 10.17 -16.45 -8.71
N ALA A 78 10.98 -15.74 -9.48
CA ALA A 78 10.56 -14.61 -10.30
C ALA A 78 10.62 -14.91 -11.79
N GLU A 79 9.55 -14.60 -12.53
CA GLU A 79 9.56 -14.67 -13.99
C GLU A 79 10.62 -13.72 -14.53
N ARG A 80 11.46 -14.21 -15.46
CA ARG A 80 12.57 -13.45 -16.06
C ARG A 80 13.55 -12.84 -15.04
N LYS A 81 13.56 -13.34 -13.79
CA LYS A 81 14.34 -12.78 -12.67
C LYS A 81 14.00 -11.32 -12.35
N GLN A 82 12.75 -10.92 -12.56
CA GLN A 82 12.26 -9.58 -12.21
C GLN A 82 11.06 -9.65 -11.28
N ILE A 83 10.96 -8.68 -10.38
CA ILE A 83 9.83 -8.46 -9.47
C ILE A 83 9.24 -7.09 -9.73
N GLU A 84 7.96 -6.92 -9.46
CA GLU A 84 7.33 -5.60 -9.49
C GLU A 84 7.42 -4.96 -8.11
N ILE A 85 7.66 -3.65 -8.09
CA ILE A 85 7.78 -2.86 -6.87
C ILE A 85 6.85 -1.65 -6.95
N LEU A 86 6.19 -1.33 -5.83
CA LEU A 86 5.69 0.02 -5.61
C LEU A 86 6.89 0.91 -5.25
N CYS A 87 6.90 2.15 -5.72
CA CYS A 87 7.94 3.13 -5.42
C CYS A 87 7.42 4.16 -4.40
N PRO A 88 7.77 4.04 -3.11
CA PRO A 88 7.55 5.09 -2.13
C PRO A 88 8.27 6.38 -2.51
N HIS A 89 7.91 7.49 -1.86
CA HIS A 89 8.50 8.79 -2.16
C HIS A 89 10.02 8.84 -1.92
N ASP A 90 10.50 8.12 -0.91
CA ASP A 90 11.92 8.00 -0.57
C ASP A 90 12.65 6.89 -1.32
N TYR A 91 12.01 6.25 -2.33
CA TYR A 91 12.65 5.27 -3.19
C TYR A 91 13.91 5.86 -3.85
N ASP A 92 15.06 5.31 -3.49
CA ASP A 92 16.33 5.67 -4.08
C ASP A 92 17.23 4.41 -4.15
N PRO A 93 17.33 3.76 -5.32
CA PRO A 93 18.13 2.56 -5.48
C PRO A 93 19.64 2.82 -5.30
N LYS A 94 20.09 4.08 -5.25
CA LYS A 94 21.48 4.45 -4.98
C LYS A 94 21.74 4.74 -3.50
N ARG A 95 20.70 4.95 -2.69
CA ARG A 95 20.79 5.30 -1.27
C ARG A 95 20.16 4.25 -0.34
N ASP A 96 20.06 3.00 -0.82
CA ASP A 96 19.64 1.83 -0.05
C ASP A 96 18.15 1.81 0.38
N VAL A 97 17.33 2.72 -0.14
CA VAL A 97 15.88 2.65 0.03
C VAL A 97 15.27 2.00 -1.20
N HIS A 98 15.00 0.70 -1.08
CA HIS A 98 14.34 -0.08 -2.12
C HIS A 98 12.83 0.22 -2.19
N GLY A 99 12.20 -0.16 -3.31
CA GLY A 99 10.75 -0.16 -3.40
C GLY A 99 10.11 -1.14 -2.42
N ILE A 100 8.79 -1.26 -2.51
CA ILE A 100 8.02 -2.30 -1.82
C ILE A 100 7.72 -3.39 -2.86
N PRO A 101 8.40 -4.54 -2.81
CA PRO A 101 8.09 -5.67 -3.69
C PRO A 101 6.64 -6.12 -3.55
N ASP A 102 6.06 -6.56 -4.66
CA ASP A 102 4.84 -7.37 -4.73
C ASP A 102 4.80 -8.49 -3.66
N TYR A 103 5.88 -9.26 -3.46
CA TYR A 103 5.97 -10.27 -2.40
C TYR A 103 5.88 -9.67 -0.99
N THR A 104 6.38 -8.46 -0.78
CA THR A 104 6.25 -7.76 0.50
C THR A 104 4.82 -7.31 0.70
N LEU A 105 4.19 -6.74 -0.33
CA LEU A 105 2.78 -6.33 -0.27
C LEU A 105 1.87 -7.54 -0.02
N ASP A 106 2.08 -8.66 -0.71
CA ASP A 106 1.34 -9.91 -0.46
C ASP A 106 1.53 -10.37 0.99
N ALA A 107 2.75 -10.45 1.50
CA ALA A 107 2.99 -10.86 2.89
C ALA A 107 2.28 -9.94 3.90
N LEU A 108 2.24 -8.63 3.65
CA LEU A 108 1.52 -7.67 4.49
C LEU A 108 0.00 -7.92 4.46
N ILE A 109 -0.56 -8.21 3.28
CA ILE A 109 -1.98 -8.50 3.08
C ILE A 109 -2.37 -9.87 3.67
N GLN A 110 -1.54 -10.91 3.52
CA GLN A 110 -1.77 -12.23 4.13
C GLN A 110 -1.80 -12.11 5.66
N THR A 111 -0.86 -11.34 6.23
CA THR A 111 -0.83 -11.07 7.66
C THR A 111 -2.11 -10.33 8.09
N LEU A 112 -2.52 -9.31 7.35
CA LEU A 112 -3.78 -8.59 7.59
C LEU A 112 -4.99 -9.53 7.56
N LYS A 113 -5.04 -10.44 6.58
CA LYS A 113 -6.08 -11.46 6.45
C LYS A 113 -6.14 -12.41 7.64
N ASP A 114 -5.00 -12.83 8.16
CA ASP A 114 -4.94 -13.70 9.34
C ASP A 114 -5.51 -12.99 10.58
N TYR A 115 -5.22 -11.69 10.77
CA TYR A 115 -5.74 -10.93 11.90
C TYR A 115 -7.21 -10.49 11.74
N LYS A 116 -7.59 -10.00 10.55
CA LYS A 116 -8.84 -9.25 10.33
C LYS A 116 -9.82 -9.90 9.34
N GLY A 117 -9.47 -11.02 8.72
CA GLY A 117 -10.29 -11.67 7.70
C GLY A 117 -10.01 -11.16 6.29
N ASP A 118 -10.66 -11.76 5.30
CA ASP A 118 -10.33 -11.66 3.87
C ASP A 118 -11.16 -10.64 3.09
N ASN A 119 -11.95 -9.80 3.77
CA ASN A 119 -12.69 -8.70 3.16
C ASN A 119 -11.78 -7.49 2.87
N ILE A 120 -10.74 -7.72 2.05
CA ILE A 120 -9.68 -6.76 1.74
C ILE A 120 -9.73 -6.45 0.24
N ILE A 121 -9.85 -5.17 -0.10
CA ILE A 121 -9.77 -4.66 -1.47
C ILE A 121 -8.49 -3.85 -1.59
N ALA A 122 -7.68 -4.15 -2.60
CA ALA A 122 -6.51 -3.36 -2.97
C ALA A 122 -6.71 -2.76 -4.37
N ILE A 123 -6.57 -1.45 -4.48
CA ILE A 123 -6.64 -0.70 -5.73
C ILE A 123 -5.29 -0.02 -5.93
N LEU A 124 -4.59 -0.44 -6.98
CA LEU A 124 -3.25 0.02 -7.31
C LEU A 124 -3.28 0.78 -8.64
N ASP A 125 -3.27 2.11 -8.56
CA ASP A 125 -3.15 3.01 -9.71
C ASP A 125 -1.67 3.36 -9.94
N CYS A 126 -0.95 2.40 -10.48
CA CYS A 126 0.45 2.56 -10.83
C CYS A 126 0.81 1.74 -12.06
N CYS A 127 1.82 2.18 -12.82
CA CYS A 127 2.38 1.36 -13.87
C CYS A 127 3.07 0.14 -13.24
N HIS A 128 2.91 -1.06 -13.82
CA HIS A 128 3.46 -2.31 -13.31
C HIS A 128 2.88 -2.76 -11.95
N SER A 129 1.56 -2.98 -11.91
CA SER A 129 0.82 -3.59 -10.79
C SER A 129 0.41 -5.03 -11.04
#